data_AF-A0A328BRH7-F1
#
_entry.id   AF-A0A328BRH7-F1
#
_cell.length_a   1.000
_cell.length_b   1.000
_cell.length_c   1.000
_cell.angle_alpha   90.00
_cell.angle_beta   90.00
_cell.angle_gamma   90.00
#
_symmetry.space_group_name_H-M   'P 1'
#
loop_
_entity.id
_entity.type
_entity.pdbx_description
1 polymer ?
#
loop_
_entity_poly.entity_id
_entity_poly.type
_entity_poly.pdbx_seq_one_letter_code
_entity_poly.pdbx_strand_id
1 'polypeptide(L)'
;MDFLLDAHRRAVSVLLLGLAACQSGPTAAELGRLQQLDATLQERNGRSARSARTVVAALQEQVARNRMQRQDVAVLTMAKEVRAQTDSLTRYLHELRRQLRPAPDNARLAETRPVEAALLGPAADTLQQRLSRYARFLHQLVPDEGGLLAASPTEDPRIHEAVGNDLDGLSFGEFYFRGASVASALTTLGQKEAEVRRLEGEALKRLSMKVGSHRGFERIGAQALPKFAQVPEGETYEAALLLTSSHSEAYGLTMQANGRAVPLRPGGVGRVELAVPADAPAGPASWAATIKATYRGQDTTYRLRVPYTVQRP
;
A
#
# COMPACT_ATOMS: atom_id res chain seq x y z
N MET A 1 -11.15 20.50 -30.40
CA MET A 1 -10.87 19.05 -30.40
C MET A 1 -9.38 18.90 -30.65
N ASP A 2 -8.70 18.32 -29.66
CA ASP A 2 -7.36 17.72 -29.71
C ASP A 2 -6.16 18.59 -30.05
N PHE A 3 -5.64 19.29 -29.04
CA PHE A 3 -4.22 19.68 -28.98
C PHE A 3 -3.82 20.05 -27.53
N LEU A 4 -4.08 19.20 -26.53
CA LEU A 4 -3.74 19.55 -25.14
C LEU A 4 -3.50 18.36 -24.17
N LEU A 5 -3.15 17.18 -24.65
CA LEU A 5 -2.92 16.00 -23.80
C LEU A 5 -1.78 15.12 -24.32
N ASP A 6 -0.52 15.59 -24.29
CA ASP A 6 0.62 14.65 -24.23
C ASP A 6 1.96 15.25 -23.75
N ALA A 7 1.95 16.09 -22.71
CA ALA A 7 3.15 16.76 -22.21
C ALA A 7 3.64 16.30 -20.82
N HIS A 8 3.12 15.19 -20.29
CA HIS A 8 3.51 14.70 -18.97
C HIS A 8 3.87 13.21 -18.95
N ARG A 9 4.91 12.83 -19.72
CA ARG A 9 5.60 11.54 -19.51
C ARG A 9 7.01 11.53 -20.09
N ARG A 10 7.84 12.50 -19.71
CA ARG A 10 9.30 12.40 -19.86
C ARG A 10 9.97 12.77 -18.55
N ALA A 11 9.92 11.83 -17.60
CA ALA A 11 10.87 11.86 -16.50
C ALA A 11 12.24 11.55 -17.10
N VAL A 12 13.04 12.60 -17.29
CA VAL A 12 14.44 12.53 -17.69
C VAL A 12 15.18 11.72 -16.62
N SER A 13 15.28 10.41 -16.86
CA SER A 13 16.21 9.55 -16.15
C SER A 13 17.54 9.73 -16.84
N VAL A 14 18.38 10.62 -16.30
CA VAL A 14 19.78 10.73 -16.73
C VAL A 14 20.49 9.44 -16.28
N LEU A 15 20.46 8.43 -17.15
CA LEU A 15 21.32 7.27 -17.06
C LEU A 15 22.71 7.74 -17.51
N LEU A 16 23.54 8.16 -16.55
CA LEU A 16 24.97 8.35 -16.77
C LEU A 16 25.60 6.96 -16.88
N LEU A 17 25.50 6.38 -18.08
CA LEU A 17 26.25 5.22 -18.49
C LEU A 17 27.70 5.65 -18.68
N GLY A 18 28.56 5.20 -17.77
CA GLY A 18 30.00 5.35 -17.90
C GLY A 18 30.54 4.46 -19.00
N LEU A 19 30.33 4.84 -20.27
CA LEU A 19 31.10 4.30 -21.38
C LEU A 19 32.50 4.91 -21.34
N ALA A 20 33.39 4.29 -20.58
CA ALA A 20 34.82 4.58 -20.60
C ALA A 20 35.44 3.99 -21.88
N ALA A 21 35.15 4.61 -23.03
CA ALA A 21 35.94 4.41 -24.23
C ALA A 21 37.08 5.44 -24.22
N CYS A 22 38.27 4.99 -23.80
CA CYS A 22 39.58 5.61 -24.02
C CYS A 22 39.75 7.10 -23.70
N GLN A 23 40.62 7.36 -22.71
CA GLN A 23 41.39 8.60 -22.45
C GLN A 23 40.82 9.57 -21.41
N SER A 24 41.70 9.91 -20.46
CA SER A 24 41.56 10.76 -19.28
C SER A 24 40.57 10.25 -18.22
N GLY A 25 41.11 9.90 -17.04
CA GLY A 25 40.28 9.73 -15.84
C GLY A 25 39.53 11.02 -15.52
N PRO A 26 38.49 10.98 -14.66
CA PRO A 26 37.63 12.13 -14.41
C PRO A 26 38.44 13.33 -13.92
N THR A 27 38.19 14.49 -14.52
CA THR A 27 38.77 15.77 -14.12
C THR A 27 38.37 16.13 -12.69
N ALA A 28 39.14 17.01 -12.03
CA ALA A 28 38.81 17.48 -10.69
C ALA A 28 37.40 18.08 -10.59
N ALA A 29 36.92 18.76 -11.64
CA ALA A 29 35.58 19.31 -11.72
C ALA A 29 34.49 18.22 -11.80
N GLU A 30 34.74 17.14 -12.56
CA GLU A 30 33.81 16.00 -12.66
C GLU A 30 33.74 15.22 -11.36
N LEU A 31 34.88 15.00 -10.69
CA LEU A 31 34.92 14.41 -9.35
C LEU A 31 34.11 15.23 -8.35
N GLY A 32 34.26 16.56 -8.35
CA GLY A 32 33.47 17.46 -7.51
C GLY A 32 31.97 17.36 -7.76
N ARG A 33 31.53 17.25 -9.03
CA ARG A 33 30.11 17.05 -9.37
C ARG A 33 29.58 15.70 -8.88
N LEU A 34 30.36 14.62 -9.05
CA LEU A 34 29.99 13.29 -8.57
C LEU A 34 29.88 13.24 -7.05
N GLN A 35 30.79 13.90 -6.32
CA GLN A 35 30.70 14.02 -4.86
C GLN A 35 29.43 14.76 -4.43
N GLN A 36 29.11 15.88 -5.08
CA GLN A 36 27.89 16.64 -4.77
C GLN A 36 26.62 15.83 -5.08
N LEU A 37 26.61 15.09 -6.19
CA LEU A 37 25.51 14.21 -6.55
C LEU A 37 25.35 13.08 -5.52
N ASP A 38 26.45 12.43 -5.12
CA ASP A 38 26.42 11.41 -4.07
C ASP A 38 25.86 11.96 -2.76
N ALA A 39 26.32 13.14 -2.32
CA ALA A 39 25.80 13.80 -1.12
C ALA A 39 24.28 14.07 -1.21
N THR A 40 23.82 14.55 -2.37
CA THR A 40 22.39 14.80 -2.64
C THR A 40 21.58 13.49 -2.60
N LEU A 41 22.11 12.42 -3.18
CA LEU A 41 21.47 11.10 -3.18
C LEU A 41 21.38 10.54 -1.75
N GLN A 42 22.44 10.65 -0.96
CA GLN A 42 22.44 10.18 0.43
C GLN A 42 21.41 10.94 1.28
N GLU A 43 21.29 12.26 1.09
CA GLU A 43 20.29 13.06 1.79
C GLU A 43 18.87 12.64 1.40
N ARG A 44 18.61 12.49 0.09
CA ARG A 44 17.32 12.02 -0.43
C ARG A 44 16.98 10.63 0.11
N ASN A 45 17.92 9.69 0.08
CA ASN A 45 17.72 8.33 0.57
C ASN A 45 17.38 8.33 2.07
N GLY A 46 18.06 9.17 2.85
CA GLY A 46 17.75 9.38 4.27
C GLY A 46 16.34 9.95 4.49
N ARG A 47 15.89 10.91 3.66
CA ARG A 47 14.52 11.44 3.68
C ARG A 47 13.49 10.37 3.35
N SER A 48 13.71 9.60 2.28
CA SER A 48 12.83 8.49 1.88
C SER A 48 12.74 7.42 2.95
N ALA A 49 13.85 7.05 3.59
CA ALA A 49 13.87 6.07 4.68
C ALA A 49 13.02 6.54 5.88
N ARG A 50 13.08 7.83 6.24
CA ARG A 50 12.22 8.41 7.30
C ARG A 50 10.75 8.42 6.90
N SER A 51 10.43 8.84 5.68
CA SER A 51 9.06 8.87 5.16
C SER A 51 8.42 7.47 5.21
N ALA A 52 9.13 6.45 4.75
CA ALA A 52 8.63 5.07 4.79
C ALA A 52 8.40 4.55 6.23
N ARG A 53 9.21 4.95 7.22
CA ARG A 53 8.91 4.67 8.64
C ARG A 53 7.62 5.33 9.09
N THR A 54 7.39 6.59 8.73
CA THR A 54 6.16 7.32 9.04
C THR A 54 4.94 6.64 8.43
N VAL A 55 5.03 6.17 7.18
CA VAL A 55 3.93 5.45 6.51
C VAL A 55 3.59 4.15 7.24
N VAL A 56 4.59 3.36 7.64
CA VAL A 56 4.34 2.10 8.37
C VAL A 56 3.78 2.35 9.77
N ALA A 57 4.22 3.41 10.45
CA ALA A 57 3.63 3.82 11.72
C ALA A 57 2.15 4.23 11.55
N ALA A 58 1.84 5.03 10.53
CA ALA A 58 0.46 5.43 10.21
C ALA A 58 -0.41 4.22 9.84
N LEU A 59 0.12 3.27 9.09
CA LEU A 59 -0.54 1.99 8.80
C LEU A 59 -0.85 1.24 10.10
N GLN A 60 0.12 1.12 11.01
CA GLN A 60 -0.07 0.44 12.29
C GLN A 60 -1.18 1.11 13.13
N GLU A 61 -1.18 2.44 13.20
CA GLU A 61 -2.27 3.18 13.86
C GLU A 61 -3.62 2.92 13.21
N GLN A 62 -3.68 2.92 11.87
CA GLN A 62 -4.92 2.68 11.15
C GLN A 62 -5.44 1.26 11.37
N VAL A 63 -4.57 0.25 11.38
CA VAL A 63 -4.94 -1.13 11.71
C VAL A 63 -5.47 -1.24 13.15
N ALA A 64 -4.84 -0.53 14.09
CA ALA A 64 -5.32 -0.48 15.48
C ALA A 64 -6.71 0.19 15.58
N ARG A 65 -6.92 1.32 14.87
CA ARG A 65 -8.24 1.99 14.79
C ARG A 65 -9.29 1.09 14.14
N ASN A 66 -8.89 0.26 13.19
CA ASN A 66 -9.75 -0.75 12.56
C ASN A 66 -9.91 -2.02 13.40
N ARG A 67 -9.57 -1.99 14.70
CA ARG A 67 -9.72 -3.11 15.64
C ARG A 67 -9.00 -4.39 15.20
N MET A 68 -7.87 -4.24 14.51
CA MET A 68 -6.99 -5.36 14.11
C MET A 68 -7.71 -6.43 13.27
N GLN A 69 -8.55 -6.00 12.32
CA GLN A 69 -9.13 -6.93 11.36
C GLN A 69 -8.06 -7.75 10.64
N ARG A 70 -8.35 -9.03 10.39
CA ARG A 70 -7.40 -9.97 9.77
C ARG A 70 -6.81 -9.43 8.46
N GLN A 71 -7.63 -8.80 7.61
CA GLN A 71 -7.19 -8.20 6.35
C GLN A 71 -6.20 -7.05 6.56
N ASP A 72 -6.48 -6.15 7.50
CA ASP A 72 -5.62 -4.99 7.80
C ASP A 72 -4.30 -5.45 8.43
N VAL A 73 -4.36 -6.45 9.33
CA VAL A 73 -3.18 -7.07 9.93
C VAL A 73 -2.30 -7.73 8.86
N ALA A 74 -2.89 -8.41 7.88
CA ALA A 74 -2.14 -8.97 6.77
C ALA A 74 -1.44 -7.89 5.94
N VAL A 75 -2.11 -6.76 5.67
CA VAL A 75 -1.51 -5.63 4.94
C VAL A 75 -0.38 -4.98 5.75
N LEU A 76 -0.56 -4.77 7.06
CA LEU A 76 0.49 -4.26 7.93
C LEU A 76 1.70 -5.20 7.99
N THR A 77 1.46 -6.50 8.03
CA THR A 77 2.53 -7.52 8.00
C THR A 77 3.32 -7.42 6.70
N MET A 78 2.64 -7.31 5.56
CA MET A 78 3.30 -7.11 4.27
C MET A 78 4.09 -5.80 4.20
N ALA A 79 3.56 -4.70 4.76
CA ALA A 79 4.28 -3.42 4.83
C ALA A 79 5.56 -3.51 5.66
N LYS A 80 5.52 -4.26 6.78
CA LYS A 80 6.71 -4.54 7.61
C LYS A 80 7.72 -5.42 6.87
N GLU A 81 7.26 -6.38 6.08
CA GLU A 81 8.15 -7.21 5.26
C GLU A 81 8.87 -6.39 4.17
N VAL A 82 8.14 -5.49 3.48
CA VAL A 82 8.73 -4.54 2.52
C VAL A 82 9.86 -3.74 3.17
N ARG A 83 9.62 -3.18 4.37
CA ARG A 83 10.65 -2.48 5.15
C ARG A 83 11.86 -3.35 5.44
N ALA A 84 11.62 -4.56 5.93
CA ALA A 84 12.69 -5.47 6.36
C ALA A 84 13.60 -5.86 5.18
N GLN A 85 13.00 -6.21 4.04
CA GLN A 85 13.74 -6.52 2.81
C GLN A 85 14.52 -5.30 2.30
N THR A 86 13.89 -4.12 2.30
CA THR A 86 14.55 -2.87 1.91
C THR A 86 15.75 -2.59 2.81
N ASP A 87 15.57 -2.63 4.13
CA ASP A 87 16.62 -2.33 5.10
C ASP A 87 17.74 -3.39 5.07
N SER A 88 17.45 -4.64 4.69
CA SER A 88 18.50 -5.63 4.42
C SER A 88 19.34 -5.28 3.19
N LEU A 89 18.71 -4.83 2.11
CA LEU A 89 19.40 -4.49 0.87
C LEU A 89 20.20 -3.20 1.01
N THR A 90 19.64 -2.15 1.63
CA THR A 90 20.38 -0.89 1.82
C THR A 90 21.53 -1.05 2.80
N ARG A 91 21.44 -1.92 3.81
CA ARG A 91 22.59 -2.26 4.67
C ARG A 91 23.76 -2.79 3.85
N TYR A 92 23.50 -3.70 2.91
CA TYR A 92 24.52 -4.23 2.02
C TYR A 92 25.11 -3.16 1.10
N LEU A 93 24.27 -2.28 0.52
CA LEU A 93 24.75 -1.12 -0.25
C LEU A 93 25.65 -0.21 0.59
N HIS A 94 25.29 0.06 1.85
CA HIS A 94 26.12 0.86 2.75
C HIS A 94 27.43 0.14 3.15
N GLU A 95 27.44 -1.19 3.25
CA GLU A 95 28.66 -1.98 3.44
C GLU A 95 29.63 -1.79 2.28
N LEU A 96 29.15 -1.95 1.04
CA LEU A 96 29.95 -1.71 -0.17
C LEU A 96 30.47 -0.28 -0.22
N ARG A 97 29.64 0.72 0.09
CA ARG A 97 30.07 2.12 0.16
C ARG A 97 31.18 2.34 1.21
N ARG A 98 31.12 1.65 2.36
CA ARG A 98 32.17 1.75 3.39
C ARG A 98 33.49 1.12 2.94
N GLN A 99 33.44 0.03 2.17
CA GLN A 99 34.64 -0.59 1.60
C GLN A 99 35.34 0.32 0.58
N LEU A 100 34.57 1.13 -0.15
CA LEU A 100 35.09 2.10 -1.11
C LEU A 100 35.52 3.43 -0.49
N ARG A 101 35.10 3.72 0.74
CA ARG A 101 35.25 5.06 1.29
C ARG A 101 36.73 5.38 1.50
N PRO A 102 37.24 6.49 0.92
CA PRO A 102 38.58 6.95 1.21
C PRO A 102 38.78 7.18 2.71
N ALA A 103 40.02 7.09 3.18
CA ALA A 103 40.50 7.91 4.30
C ALA A 103 40.04 9.38 4.10
N PRO A 104 39.99 10.27 5.11
CA PRO A 104 39.36 11.60 5.00
C PRO A 104 39.89 12.54 3.89
N ASP A 105 40.88 12.12 3.09
CA ASP A 105 41.45 12.85 1.98
C ASP A 105 40.74 12.53 0.64
N ASN A 106 40.39 13.58 -0.11
CA ASN A 106 39.68 13.49 -1.39
C ASN A 106 40.53 12.88 -2.51
N ALA A 107 41.84 12.70 -2.29
CA ALA A 107 42.79 12.18 -3.26
C ALA A 107 42.40 10.79 -3.83
N ARG A 108 41.70 9.95 -3.05
CA ARG A 108 41.37 8.58 -3.50
C ARG A 108 40.09 8.46 -4.32
N LEU A 109 39.36 9.56 -4.51
CA LEU A 109 38.08 9.54 -5.22
C LEU A 109 38.22 9.28 -6.73
N ALA A 110 39.39 9.59 -7.29
CA ALA A 110 39.76 9.31 -8.67
C ALA A 110 40.26 7.87 -8.88
N GLU A 111 40.63 7.15 -7.83
CA GLU A 111 41.19 5.80 -7.93
C GLU A 111 40.16 4.80 -8.49
N THR A 112 40.60 3.90 -9.36
CA THR A 112 39.78 2.80 -9.89
C THR A 112 40.07 1.47 -9.19
N ARG A 113 41.32 1.23 -8.77
CA ARG A 113 41.75 -0.04 -8.14
C ARG A 113 40.89 -0.48 -6.94
N PRO A 114 40.48 0.42 -6.00
CA PRO A 114 39.61 0.00 -4.90
C PRO A 114 38.25 -0.48 -5.38
N VAL A 115 37.72 0.11 -6.46
CA VAL A 115 36.46 -0.29 -7.07
C VAL A 115 36.62 -1.65 -7.75
N GLU A 116 37.68 -1.84 -8.53
CA GLU A 116 37.96 -3.11 -9.19
C GLU A 116 38.09 -4.26 -8.18
N ALA A 117 38.82 -4.03 -7.09
CA ALA A 117 39.02 -5.02 -6.04
C ALA A 117 37.72 -5.35 -5.26
N ALA A 118 36.85 -4.36 -5.05
CA ALA A 118 35.65 -4.52 -4.22
C ALA A 118 34.39 -4.91 -5.02
N LEU A 119 34.26 -4.47 -6.27
CA LEU A 119 32.98 -4.47 -7.02
C LEU A 119 33.04 -5.13 -8.40
N LEU A 120 34.14 -5.81 -8.77
CA LEU A 120 34.18 -6.68 -9.96
C LEU A 120 34.13 -8.17 -9.63
N GLY A 121 34.03 -8.52 -8.34
CA GLY A 121 33.99 -9.91 -7.87
C GLY A 121 32.66 -10.30 -7.21
N PRO A 122 32.69 -11.27 -6.27
CA PRO A 122 31.50 -11.85 -5.65
C PRO A 122 30.54 -10.85 -4.98
N ALA A 123 31.07 -9.68 -4.59
CA ALA A 123 30.27 -8.64 -3.97
C ALA A 123 29.25 -8.02 -4.94
N ALA A 124 29.61 -7.87 -6.22
CA ALA A 124 28.72 -7.39 -7.27
C ALA A 124 27.67 -8.46 -7.64
N ASP A 125 28.07 -9.73 -7.72
CA ASP A 125 27.13 -10.84 -7.93
C ASP A 125 26.11 -10.93 -6.80
N THR A 126 26.58 -10.77 -5.55
CA THR A 126 25.71 -10.74 -4.38
C THR A 126 24.77 -9.54 -4.41
N LEU A 127 25.23 -8.37 -4.85
CA LEU A 127 24.38 -7.18 -5.01
C LEU A 127 23.30 -7.45 -6.05
N GLN A 128 23.69 -7.99 -7.20
CA GLN A 128 22.81 -8.37 -8.30
C GLN A 128 21.70 -9.32 -7.82
N GLN A 129 22.08 -10.39 -7.12
CA GLN A 129 21.13 -11.38 -6.60
C GLN A 129 20.15 -10.77 -5.59
N ARG A 130 20.62 -9.90 -4.69
CA ARG A 130 19.78 -9.22 -3.71
C ARG A 130 18.80 -8.26 -4.39
N LEU A 131 19.25 -7.50 -5.38
CA LEU A 131 18.40 -6.64 -6.21
C LEU A 131 17.33 -7.49 -6.94
N SER A 132 17.75 -8.56 -7.63
CA SER A 132 16.85 -9.48 -8.35
C SER A 132 15.78 -10.10 -7.44
N ARG A 133 16.17 -10.51 -6.23
CA ARG A 133 15.24 -11.06 -5.24
C ARG A 133 14.23 -10.01 -4.77
N TYR A 134 14.71 -8.80 -4.50
CA TYR A 134 13.86 -7.69 -4.06
C TYR A 134 12.87 -7.27 -5.16
N ALA A 135 13.33 -7.19 -6.42
CA ALA A 135 12.50 -6.91 -7.59
C ALA A 135 11.35 -7.92 -7.73
N ARG A 136 11.67 -9.22 -7.70
CA ARG A 136 10.67 -10.30 -7.76
C ARG A 136 9.67 -10.26 -6.61
N PHE A 137 10.15 -9.96 -5.41
CA PHE A 137 9.28 -9.77 -4.24
C PHE A 137 8.31 -8.59 -4.46
N LEU A 138 8.81 -7.44 -4.89
CA LEU A 138 7.99 -6.26 -5.10
C LEU A 138 7.05 -6.34 -6.29
N HIS A 139 7.35 -7.15 -7.30
CA HIS A 139 6.47 -7.36 -8.45
C HIS A 139 5.07 -7.85 -8.03
N GLN A 140 4.97 -8.56 -6.91
CA GLN A 140 3.69 -9.01 -6.33
C GLN A 140 2.83 -7.85 -5.79
N LEU A 141 3.46 -6.71 -5.48
CA LEU A 141 2.83 -5.53 -4.86
C LEU A 141 2.68 -4.37 -5.84
N VAL A 142 3.64 -4.23 -6.76
CA VAL A 142 3.75 -3.15 -7.74
C VAL A 142 4.08 -3.77 -9.11
N PRO A 143 3.15 -4.46 -9.78
CA PRO A 143 3.44 -5.20 -11.03
C PRO A 143 3.99 -4.30 -12.14
N ASP A 144 3.51 -3.06 -12.26
CA ASP A 144 3.89 -2.13 -13.32
C ASP A 144 5.31 -1.55 -13.17
N GLU A 145 5.87 -1.58 -11.95
CA GLU A 145 7.15 -0.91 -11.64
C GLU A 145 8.17 -1.84 -10.96
N GLY A 146 7.73 -2.96 -10.39
CA GLY A 146 8.58 -3.90 -9.65
C GLY A 146 9.58 -4.66 -10.52
N GLY A 147 9.31 -4.76 -11.83
CA GLY A 147 10.26 -5.30 -12.82
C GLY A 147 11.38 -4.33 -13.21
N LEU A 148 11.31 -3.06 -12.80
CA LEU A 148 12.25 -2.02 -13.24
C LEU A 148 13.46 -1.86 -12.32
N LEU A 149 13.54 -2.57 -11.19
CA LEU A 149 14.78 -2.55 -10.41
C LEU A 149 15.82 -3.27 -11.25
N ALA A 150 16.78 -2.53 -11.82
CA ALA A 150 17.81 -3.02 -12.73
C ALA A 150 18.71 -4.05 -12.03
N ALA A 151 18.19 -5.27 -11.97
CA ALA A 151 18.76 -6.49 -11.47
C ALA A 151 19.80 -7.03 -12.44
N SER A 152 19.57 -6.87 -13.75
CA SER A 152 20.56 -7.06 -14.80
C SER A 152 20.48 -5.91 -15.80
N PRO A 153 21.62 -5.44 -16.36
CA PRO A 153 21.62 -4.51 -17.49
C PRO A 153 20.81 -5.02 -18.69
N THR A 154 20.84 -6.33 -18.94
CA THR A 154 20.15 -6.98 -20.06
C THR A 154 18.64 -7.11 -19.86
N GLU A 155 18.16 -7.05 -18.61
CA GLU A 155 16.74 -7.19 -18.26
C GLU A 155 16.03 -5.85 -18.10
N ASP A 156 16.77 -4.73 -18.14
CA ASP A 156 16.20 -3.39 -18.05
C ASP A 156 15.99 -2.78 -19.44
N PRO A 157 14.74 -2.59 -19.90
CA PRO A 157 14.45 -1.98 -21.20
C PRO A 157 15.10 -0.61 -21.39
N ARG A 158 15.24 0.17 -20.31
CA ARG A 158 15.84 1.53 -20.34
C ARG A 158 17.33 1.46 -20.65
N ILE A 159 18.00 0.40 -20.21
CA ILE A 159 19.42 0.18 -20.44
C ILE A 159 19.62 -0.42 -21.82
N HIS A 160 18.82 -1.42 -22.19
CA HIS A 160 18.88 -2.01 -23.52
C HIS A 160 18.60 -0.99 -24.63
N GLU A 161 17.67 -0.05 -24.44
CA GLU A 161 17.42 1.05 -25.38
C GLU A 161 18.62 2.00 -25.52
N ALA A 162 19.34 2.24 -24.42
CA ALA A 162 20.45 3.19 -24.39
C ALA A 162 21.79 2.61 -24.88
N VAL A 163 22.02 1.30 -24.68
CA VAL A 163 23.33 0.66 -24.87
C VAL A 163 23.29 -0.45 -25.94
N GLY A 164 22.11 -0.93 -26.33
CA GLY A 164 21.95 -1.93 -27.38
C GLY A 164 22.71 -3.24 -27.10
N ASN A 165 23.30 -3.81 -28.16
CA ASN A 165 24.02 -5.09 -28.11
C ASN A 165 25.39 -5.00 -27.43
N ASP A 166 25.86 -3.81 -27.07
CA ASP A 166 27.14 -3.63 -26.34
C ASP A 166 27.09 -4.18 -24.90
N LEU A 167 25.91 -4.67 -24.48
CA LEU A 167 25.69 -5.38 -23.22
C LEU A 167 26.12 -6.86 -23.28
N ASP A 168 26.27 -7.43 -24.48
CA ASP A 168 26.48 -8.86 -24.67
C ASP A 168 27.80 -9.32 -24.02
N GLY A 169 27.68 -10.19 -23.01
CA GLY A 169 28.82 -10.79 -22.30
C GLY A 169 29.35 -9.99 -21.10
N LEU A 170 28.78 -8.83 -20.75
CA LEU A 170 29.17 -8.09 -19.55
C LEU A 170 28.41 -8.59 -18.31
N SER A 171 29.14 -8.90 -17.24
CA SER A 171 28.52 -9.14 -15.93
C SER A 171 27.96 -7.84 -15.33
N PHE A 172 27.09 -7.96 -14.32
CA PHE A 172 26.56 -6.80 -13.60
C PHE A 172 27.68 -5.93 -13.02
N GLY A 173 28.70 -6.55 -12.43
CA GLY A 173 29.84 -5.82 -11.88
C GLY A 173 30.62 -5.07 -12.96
N GLU A 174 30.88 -5.75 -14.08
CA GLU A 174 31.62 -5.16 -15.19
C GLU A 174 30.89 -4.00 -15.84
N PHE A 175 29.58 -4.14 -16.05
CA PHE A 175 28.78 -3.08 -16.64
C PHE A 175 28.75 -1.80 -15.78
N TYR A 176 28.59 -1.94 -14.47
CA TYR A 176 28.43 -0.78 -13.58
C TYR A 176 29.74 -0.23 -13.00
N PHE A 177 30.80 -1.05 -12.91
CA PHE A 177 31.98 -0.71 -12.12
C PHE A 177 33.32 -0.91 -12.82
N ARG A 178 33.36 -1.49 -14.03
CA ARG A 178 34.65 -1.65 -14.75
C ARG A 178 35.23 -0.27 -15.10
N GLY A 179 36.45 -0.01 -14.66
CA GLY A 179 37.13 1.27 -14.86
C GLY A 179 36.49 2.46 -14.12
N ALA A 180 35.49 2.22 -13.27
CA ALA A 180 34.85 3.29 -12.52
C ALA A 180 35.77 3.81 -11.41
N SER A 181 35.81 5.14 -11.24
CA SER A 181 36.45 5.75 -10.08
C SER A 181 35.63 5.50 -8.81
N VAL A 182 36.26 5.64 -7.63
CA VAL A 182 35.55 5.56 -6.35
C VAL A 182 34.36 6.53 -6.30
N ALA A 183 34.51 7.77 -6.80
CA ALA A 183 33.41 8.74 -6.86
C ALA A 183 32.24 8.24 -7.73
N SER A 184 32.54 7.67 -8.90
CA SER A 184 31.52 7.11 -9.80
C SER A 184 30.83 5.91 -9.15
N ALA A 185 31.58 4.99 -8.56
CA ALA A 185 31.03 3.80 -7.90
C ALA A 185 30.13 4.16 -6.71
N LEU A 186 30.54 5.12 -5.86
CA LEU A 186 29.70 5.62 -4.77
C LEU A 186 28.39 6.21 -5.30
N THR A 187 28.47 7.02 -6.36
CA THR A 187 27.28 7.61 -7.00
C THR A 187 26.34 6.53 -7.53
N THR A 188 26.86 5.52 -8.23
CA THR A 188 26.08 4.38 -8.75
C THR A 188 25.38 3.63 -7.62
N LEU A 189 26.08 3.32 -6.52
CA LEU A 189 25.48 2.67 -5.35
C LEU A 189 24.38 3.54 -4.71
N GLY A 190 24.58 4.86 -4.65
CA GLY A 190 23.59 5.82 -4.17
C GLY A 190 22.34 5.90 -5.05
N GLN A 191 22.50 5.82 -6.38
CA GLN A 191 21.40 5.75 -7.34
C GLN A 191 20.60 4.45 -7.18
N LYS A 192 21.27 3.30 -7.04
CA LYS A 192 20.61 2.01 -6.79
C LYS A 192 19.80 2.04 -5.49
N GLU A 193 20.35 2.61 -4.42
CA GLU A 193 19.61 2.81 -3.17
C GLU A 193 18.38 3.71 -3.39
N ALA A 194 18.51 4.78 -4.15
CA ALA A 194 17.39 5.69 -4.42
C ALA A 194 16.26 4.98 -5.19
N GLU A 195 16.59 4.09 -6.13
CA GLU A 195 15.61 3.28 -6.85
C GLU A 195 14.90 2.28 -5.93
N VAL A 196 15.66 1.57 -5.08
CA VAL A 196 15.15 0.66 -4.05
C VAL A 196 14.16 1.39 -3.13
N ARG A 197 14.53 2.59 -2.65
CA ARG A 197 13.68 3.43 -1.77
C ARG A 197 12.46 3.99 -2.49
N ARG A 198 12.57 4.30 -3.79
CA ARG A 198 11.42 4.72 -4.61
C ARG A 198 10.38 3.61 -4.69
N LEU A 199 10.82 2.39 -4.99
CA LEU A 199 9.94 1.22 -5.08
C LEU A 199 9.33 0.82 -3.72
N GLU A 200 10.11 0.92 -2.64
CA GLU A 200 9.58 0.80 -1.27
C GLU A 200 8.41 1.78 -1.06
N GLY A 201 8.59 3.06 -1.43
CA GLY A 201 7.56 4.09 -1.30
C GLY A 201 6.27 3.75 -2.07
N GLU A 202 6.39 3.30 -3.32
CA GLU A 202 5.23 2.92 -4.13
C GLU A 202 4.53 1.67 -3.57
N ALA A 203 5.29 0.65 -3.14
CA ALA A 203 4.72 -0.53 -2.49
C ALA A 203 3.95 -0.17 -1.21
N LEU A 204 4.54 0.67 -0.35
CA LEU A 204 3.90 1.14 0.87
C LEU A 204 2.67 2.00 0.59
N LYS A 205 2.68 2.82 -0.48
CA LYS A 205 1.52 3.59 -0.92
C LYS A 205 0.39 2.66 -1.37
N ARG A 206 0.67 1.64 -2.18
CA ARG A 206 -0.33 0.64 -2.60
C ARG A 206 -0.91 -0.14 -1.42
N LEU A 207 -0.07 -0.54 -0.47
CA LEU A 207 -0.54 -1.17 0.77
C LEU A 207 -1.39 -0.22 1.61
N SER A 208 -1.03 1.07 1.71
CA SER A 208 -1.83 2.08 2.42
C SER A 208 -3.20 2.30 1.80
N MET A 209 -3.33 2.23 0.47
CA MET A 209 -4.64 2.30 -0.19
C MET A 209 -5.54 1.11 0.17
N LYS A 210 -4.97 -0.07 0.45
CA LYS A 210 -5.73 -1.23 0.93
C LYS A 210 -6.24 -1.01 2.36
N VAL A 211 -5.42 -0.42 3.24
CA VAL A 211 -5.83 -0.02 4.60
C VAL A 211 -6.48 1.36 4.57
N GLY A 212 -7.69 1.46 4.01
CA GLY A 212 -8.40 2.72 3.95
C GLY A 212 -9.55 2.80 2.95
N SER A 213 -9.61 1.89 1.97
CA SER A 213 -10.70 1.77 1.00
C SER A 213 -12.05 1.35 1.61
N HIS A 214 -12.05 0.81 2.84
CA HIS A 214 -13.26 0.46 3.58
C HIS A 214 -13.84 1.61 4.43
N ARG A 215 -13.50 2.87 4.12
CA ARG A 215 -13.98 4.06 4.86
C ARG A 215 -15.29 4.62 4.28
N GLY A 216 -16.33 3.80 4.25
CA GLY A 216 -17.66 4.31 4.50
C GLY A 216 -17.77 4.62 6.00
N PHE A 217 -18.24 5.81 6.37
CA PHE A 217 -18.89 5.98 7.68
C PHE A 217 -20.10 5.05 7.68
N GLU A 218 -19.91 3.81 8.13
CA GLU A 218 -20.96 2.82 8.24
C GLU A 218 -21.84 3.15 9.44
N ARG A 219 -22.80 4.05 9.19
CA ARG A 219 -23.94 4.23 10.08
C ARG A 219 -24.85 3.05 9.86
N ILE A 220 -24.80 2.10 10.79
CA ILE A 220 -25.78 1.03 10.84
C ILE A 220 -26.93 1.48 11.72
N GLY A 221 -28.09 1.66 11.11
CA GLY A 221 -29.32 2.02 11.79
C GLY A 221 -30.35 0.91 11.63
N ALA A 222 -30.83 0.36 12.74
CA ALA A 222 -32.04 -0.43 12.73
C ALA A 222 -33.24 0.52 12.76
N GLN A 223 -34.19 0.36 11.84
CA GLN A 223 -35.40 1.19 11.78
C GLN A 223 -36.63 0.31 11.62
N ALA A 224 -37.73 0.77 12.22
CA ALA A 224 -39.07 0.23 12.01
C ALA A 224 -39.93 1.33 11.41
N LEU A 225 -40.49 1.07 10.23
CA LEU A 225 -41.36 2.00 9.51
C LEU A 225 -42.80 1.47 9.56
N PRO A 226 -43.67 2.02 10.45
CA PRO A 226 -45.08 1.64 10.46
C PRO A 226 -45.77 2.08 9.18
N LYS A 227 -46.72 1.26 8.69
CA LYS A 227 -47.66 1.66 7.63
C LYS A 227 -48.62 2.74 8.15
N PHE A 228 -49.10 2.55 9.37
CA PHE A 228 -49.89 3.53 10.12
C PHE A 228 -49.45 3.53 11.59
N ALA A 229 -49.31 4.72 12.19
CA ALA A 229 -48.96 4.85 13.61
C ALA A 229 -50.15 4.61 14.54
N GLN A 230 -51.37 4.69 14.01
CA GLN A 230 -52.63 4.49 14.70
C GLN A 230 -53.34 3.30 14.05
N VAL A 231 -53.79 2.35 14.86
CA VAL A 231 -54.47 1.13 14.38
C VAL A 231 -55.69 0.88 15.25
N PRO A 232 -56.87 0.62 14.67
CA PRO A 232 -58.05 0.23 15.43
C PRO A 232 -57.83 -1.06 16.23
N GLU A 233 -58.56 -1.23 17.33
CA GLU A 233 -58.65 -2.54 17.99
C GLU A 233 -59.20 -3.60 17.03
N GLY A 234 -58.69 -4.84 17.11
CA GLY A 234 -59.08 -5.94 16.21
C GLY A 234 -58.43 -5.91 14.81
N GLU A 235 -57.77 -4.82 14.43
CA GLU A 235 -57.09 -4.69 13.14
C GLU A 235 -55.64 -5.21 13.15
N THR A 236 -55.03 -5.32 11.97
CA THR A 236 -53.62 -5.72 11.83
C THR A 236 -52.70 -4.51 11.74
N TYR A 237 -51.76 -4.42 12.68
CA TYR A 237 -50.64 -3.48 12.59
C TYR A 237 -49.58 -4.00 11.61
N GLU A 238 -49.20 -3.17 10.65
CA GLU A 238 -48.17 -3.47 9.65
C GLU A 238 -46.96 -2.53 9.79
N ALA A 239 -45.74 -3.08 9.72
CA ALA A 239 -44.50 -2.30 9.66
C ALA A 239 -43.42 -2.98 8.81
N ALA A 240 -42.48 -2.18 8.30
CA ALA A 240 -41.24 -2.66 7.68
C ALA A 240 -40.06 -2.51 8.64
N LEU A 241 -39.30 -3.59 8.84
CA LEU A 241 -38.03 -3.57 9.54
C LEU A 241 -36.89 -3.48 8.53
N LEU A 242 -36.00 -2.52 8.74
CA LEU A 242 -34.85 -2.28 7.88
C LEU A 242 -33.58 -2.19 8.72
N LEU A 243 -32.51 -2.76 8.19
CA LEU A 243 -31.15 -2.49 8.63
C LEU A 243 -30.50 -1.62 7.55
N THR A 244 -30.39 -0.31 7.79
CA THR A 244 -29.68 0.57 6.87
C THR A 244 -28.18 0.45 7.14
N SER A 245 -27.40 0.17 6.10
CA SER A 245 -25.94 0.22 6.10
C SER A 245 -25.51 1.16 4.98
N SER A 246 -24.47 1.95 5.20
CA SER A 246 -23.97 2.83 4.15
C SER A 246 -23.07 2.11 3.15
N HIS A 247 -22.48 0.94 3.46
CA HIS A 247 -21.44 0.32 2.62
C HIS A 247 -21.21 -1.20 2.75
N SER A 248 -21.98 -1.97 3.53
CA SER A 248 -21.69 -3.40 3.76
C SER A 248 -22.82 -4.38 3.45
N GLU A 249 -22.44 -5.53 2.90
CA GLU A 249 -23.20 -6.78 2.93
C GLU A 249 -23.32 -7.27 4.39
N ALA A 250 -24.51 -7.17 4.97
CA ALA A 250 -24.83 -7.83 6.23
C ALA A 250 -25.12 -9.31 5.95
N TYR A 251 -24.33 -10.21 6.55
CA TYR A 251 -24.49 -11.65 6.40
C TYR A 251 -25.25 -12.24 7.60
N GLY A 252 -26.02 -13.31 7.37
CA GLY A 252 -26.78 -13.98 8.42
C GLY A 252 -27.85 -13.09 9.07
N LEU A 253 -28.38 -12.11 8.32
CA LEU A 253 -29.42 -11.22 8.79
C LEU A 253 -30.65 -12.01 9.26
N THR A 254 -31.07 -11.80 10.50
CA THR A 254 -32.32 -12.33 11.05
C THR A 254 -33.06 -11.22 11.77
N MET A 255 -34.39 -11.20 11.62
CA MET A 255 -35.25 -10.21 12.24
C MET A 255 -36.33 -10.91 13.06
N GLN A 256 -36.72 -10.28 14.16
CA GLN A 256 -37.79 -10.75 15.03
C GLN A 256 -38.69 -9.60 15.48
N ALA A 257 -39.98 -9.88 15.58
CA ALA A 257 -40.99 -9.00 16.19
C ALA A 257 -41.63 -9.74 17.37
N ASN A 258 -41.55 -9.17 18.56
CA ASN A 258 -42.00 -9.80 19.82
C ASN A 258 -41.47 -11.24 20.00
N GLY A 259 -40.21 -11.47 19.60
CA GLY A 259 -39.55 -12.79 19.66
C GLY A 259 -39.94 -13.77 18.55
N ARG A 260 -40.89 -13.43 17.68
CA ARG A 260 -41.28 -14.24 16.51
C ARG A 260 -40.43 -13.88 15.30
N ALA A 261 -39.97 -14.88 14.55
CA ALA A 261 -39.17 -14.67 13.34
C ALA A 261 -39.95 -13.90 12.27
N VAL A 262 -39.29 -12.95 11.63
CA VAL A 262 -39.83 -12.12 10.56
C VAL A 262 -39.17 -12.55 9.23
N PRO A 263 -39.94 -12.94 8.21
CA PRO A 263 -39.38 -13.32 6.91
C PRO A 263 -38.75 -12.11 6.22
N LEU A 264 -37.60 -12.34 5.58
CA LEU A 264 -36.87 -11.33 4.84
C LEU A 264 -37.25 -11.36 3.36
N ARG A 265 -37.41 -10.18 2.78
CA ARG A 265 -37.58 -9.97 1.33
C ARG A 265 -36.24 -9.61 0.67
N PRO A 266 -36.16 -9.68 -0.68
CA PRO A 266 -35.02 -9.14 -1.42
C PRO A 266 -34.68 -7.72 -0.97
N GLY A 267 -33.40 -7.42 -0.77
CA GLY A 267 -32.93 -6.13 -0.23
C GLY A 267 -32.88 -6.04 1.30
N GLY A 268 -33.14 -7.14 2.03
CA GLY A 268 -32.94 -7.20 3.49
C GLY A 268 -34.04 -6.54 4.32
N VAL A 269 -35.25 -6.43 3.78
CA VAL A 269 -36.42 -5.82 4.44
C VAL A 269 -37.29 -6.91 5.08
N GLY A 270 -37.58 -6.79 6.38
CA GLY A 270 -38.51 -7.66 7.10
C GLY A 270 -39.93 -7.07 7.14
N ARG A 271 -40.97 -7.86 6.84
CA ARG A 271 -42.37 -7.41 7.00
C ARG A 271 -42.93 -7.89 8.33
N VAL A 272 -43.36 -6.96 9.16
CA VAL A 272 -44.00 -7.24 10.45
C VAL A 272 -45.51 -7.06 10.30
N GLU A 273 -46.25 -8.09 10.70
CA GLU A 273 -47.71 -8.10 10.80
C GLU A 273 -48.05 -8.56 12.23
N LEU A 274 -48.77 -7.72 12.97
CA LEU A 274 -49.16 -7.97 14.35
C LEU A 274 -50.67 -7.76 14.46
N ALA A 275 -51.40 -8.80 14.89
CA ALA A 275 -52.82 -8.65 15.22
C ALA A 275 -52.96 -7.83 16.50
N VAL A 276 -53.74 -6.75 16.46
CA VAL A 276 -54.14 -6.00 17.66
C VAL A 276 -55.36 -6.72 18.25
N PRO A 277 -55.32 -7.18 19.51
CA PRO A 277 -56.47 -7.81 20.13
C PRO A 277 -57.71 -6.90 20.10
N ALA A 278 -58.89 -7.49 19.93
CA ALA A 278 -60.15 -6.74 19.88
C ALA A 278 -60.54 -6.10 21.23
N ASP A 279 -59.93 -6.55 22.31
CA ASP A 279 -60.09 -6.05 23.68
C ASP A 279 -58.91 -5.18 24.14
N ALA A 280 -58.02 -4.79 23.22
CA ALA A 280 -56.85 -3.98 23.55
C ALA A 280 -57.27 -2.60 24.09
N PRO A 281 -56.66 -2.12 25.19
CA PRO A 281 -56.98 -0.80 25.73
C PRO A 281 -56.58 0.29 24.73
N ALA A 282 -57.48 1.26 24.51
CA ALA A 282 -57.18 2.43 23.70
C ALA A 282 -56.03 3.22 24.31
N GLY A 283 -55.10 3.68 23.48
CA GLY A 283 -53.94 4.47 23.90
C GLY A 283 -52.60 3.92 23.43
N PRO A 284 -51.49 4.36 24.06
CA PRO A 284 -50.14 4.04 23.61
C PRO A 284 -49.81 2.56 23.88
N ALA A 285 -49.32 1.90 22.83
CA ALA A 285 -48.84 0.53 22.85
C ALA A 285 -47.43 0.47 22.24
N SER A 286 -46.74 -0.65 22.40
CA SER A 286 -45.44 -0.85 21.75
C SER A 286 -45.12 -2.32 21.53
N TRP A 287 -44.27 -2.60 20.55
CA TRP A 287 -43.72 -3.93 20.32
C TRP A 287 -42.19 -3.87 20.24
N ALA A 288 -41.54 -5.01 20.48
CA ALA A 288 -40.09 -5.11 20.49
C ALA A 288 -39.59 -5.73 19.18
N ALA A 289 -38.68 -5.06 18.50
CA ALA A 289 -37.95 -5.62 17.36
C ALA A 289 -36.54 -6.04 17.78
N THR A 290 -36.08 -7.17 17.26
CA THR A 290 -34.68 -7.59 17.38
C THR A 290 -34.13 -7.87 15.99
N ILE A 291 -33.02 -7.24 15.63
CA ILE A 291 -32.30 -7.50 14.38
C ILE A 291 -30.93 -8.05 14.76
N LYS A 292 -30.60 -9.24 14.29
CA LYS A 292 -29.26 -9.82 14.43
C LYS A 292 -28.60 -9.92 13.08
N ALA A 293 -27.34 -9.55 13.01
CA ALA A 293 -26.52 -9.72 11.82
C ALA A 293 -25.07 -9.91 12.24
N THR A 294 -24.31 -10.64 11.42
CA THR A 294 -22.86 -10.65 11.56
C THR A 294 -22.31 -9.50 10.73
N TYR A 295 -21.67 -8.56 11.41
CA TYR A 295 -21.09 -7.38 10.81
C TYR A 295 -19.60 -7.31 11.13
N ARG A 296 -18.76 -7.23 10.09
CA ARG A 296 -17.29 -7.25 10.21
C ARG A 296 -16.77 -8.43 11.05
N GLY A 297 -17.41 -9.60 10.92
CA GLY A 297 -17.06 -10.82 11.65
C GLY A 297 -17.46 -10.83 13.12
N GLN A 298 -18.26 -9.86 13.58
CA GLN A 298 -18.84 -9.84 14.92
C GLN A 298 -20.36 -9.92 14.86
N ASP A 299 -20.94 -10.75 15.73
CA ASP A 299 -22.38 -10.82 15.89
C ASP A 299 -22.89 -9.56 16.59
N THR A 300 -23.78 -8.84 15.90
CA THR A 300 -24.37 -7.60 16.39
C THR A 300 -25.88 -7.79 16.54
N THR A 301 -26.41 -7.32 17.67
CA THR A 301 -27.85 -7.37 17.96
C THR A 301 -28.38 -5.96 18.21
N TYR A 302 -29.30 -5.51 17.38
CA TYR A 302 -30.06 -4.28 17.57
C TYR A 302 -31.41 -4.58 18.19
N ARG A 303 -31.78 -3.82 19.22
CA ARG A 303 -33.09 -3.92 19.88
C ARG A 303 -33.81 -2.60 19.74
N LEU A 304 -35.02 -2.64 19.22
CA LEU A 304 -35.88 -1.47 19.05
C LEU A 304 -37.17 -1.68 19.85
N ARG A 305 -37.67 -0.61 20.47
CA ARG A 305 -39.06 -0.57 20.96
C ARG A 305 -39.82 0.38 20.05
N VAL A 306 -40.82 -0.14 19.37
CA VAL A 306 -41.57 0.58 18.35
C VAL A 306 -42.94 0.96 18.93
N PRO A 307 -43.20 2.25 19.17
CA PRO A 307 -44.49 2.69 19.68
C PRO A 307 -45.55 2.70 18.56
N TYR A 308 -46.80 2.46 18.94
CA TYR A 308 -48.00 2.65 18.12
C TYR A 308 -49.17 3.01 19.02
N THR A 309 -50.29 3.46 18.45
CA THR A 309 -51.49 3.82 19.23
C THR A 309 -52.67 2.94 18.81
N VAL A 310 -53.33 2.34 19.79
CA VAL A 310 -54.60 1.63 19.59
C VAL A 310 -55.73 2.65 19.68
N GLN A 311 -56.61 2.66 18.68
CA GLN A 311 -57.82 3.49 18.67
C GLN A 311 -59.06 2.63 18.83
N ARG A 312 -60.05 3.19 19.52
CA ARG A 312 -61.42 2.69 19.44
C ARG A 312 -62.11 3.32 18.23
N PRO A 313 -62.96 2.55 17.54
CA PRO A 313 -63.82 3.08 16.49
C PRO A 313 -64.75 4.19 17.01
#